data_AF-A0A2N5PZU8-F1
#
_entry.id   AF-A0A2N5PZU8-F1
#
_cell.length_a   1.000
_cell.length_b   1.000
_cell.length_c   1.000
_cell.angle_alpha   90.00
_cell.angle_beta   90.00
_cell.angle_gamma   90.00
#
_symmetry.space_group_name_H-M   'P 1'
#
loop_
_entity.id
_entity.type
_entity.pdbx_description
1 polymer ?
#
loop_
_entity_poly.entity_id
_entity_poly.type
_entity_poly.pdbx_seq_one_letter_code
_entity_poly.pdbx_strand_id
1 'polypeptide(L)'
;MGKLIGIILIYIIGISLAGFLAAGILLALFYIKKRISHMTADKWELYFNNLSNKKILFRGFIIYAASLCLIGMLSFILFEIFHYEYAYTLSQCFFLIGILYAIVEYLTNKKMLLEKLNRLHQ
;
A
#
# COMPACT_ATOMS: atom_id res chain seq x y z
N MET A 1 7.80 -23.08 18.48
CA MET A 1 8.70 -22.09 17.82
C MET A 1 8.48 -22.00 16.30
N GLY A 2 8.55 -23.10 15.53
CA GLY A 2 8.46 -23.05 14.06
C GLY A 2 7.18 -22.40 13.46
N LYS A 3 6.01 -22.67 14.04
CA LYS A 3 4.73 -22.08 13.59
C LYS A 3 4.68 -20.54 13.75
N LEU A 4 5.22 -20.03 14.86
CA LEU A 4 5.30 -18.57 15.11
C LEU A 4 6.24 -17.88 14.12
N ILE A 5 7.39 -18.50 13.84
CA ILE A 5 8.35 -18.00 12.84
C ILE A 5 7.68 -17.96 11.45
N GLY A 6 6.93 -19.00 11.08
CA GLY A 6 6.18 -19.04 9.83
C GLY A 6 5.17 -17.90 9.69
N ILE A 7 4.39 -17.61 10.75
CA ILE A 7 3.43 -16.50 10.77
C ILE A 7 4.16 -15.16 10.58
N ILE A 8 5.25 -14.93 11.31
CA ILE A 8 6.04 -13.69 11.21
C ILE A 8 6.60 -13.52 9.80
N LEU A 9 7.14 -14.59 9.20
CA LEU A 9 7.65 -14.56 7.83
C LEU A 9 6.54 -14.22 6.82
N ILE A 10 5.38 -14.85 6.92
CA ILE A 10 4.23 -14.56 6.07
C ILE A 10 3.81 -13.10 6.20
N TYR A 11 3.83 -12.54 7.41
CA TYR A 11 3.47 -11.14 7.64
C TYR A 11 4.48 -10.17 7.03
N ILE A 12 5.78 -10.37 7.28
CA ILE A 12 6.84 -9.49 6.75
C ILE A 12 6.83 -9.52 5.22
N ILE A 13 6.77 -10.71 4.63
CA ILE A 13 6.74 -10.90 3.18
C ILE A 13 5.45 -10.31 2.61
N GLY A 14 4.31 -10.58 3.24
CA GLY A 14 3.00 -10.10 2.80
C GLY A 14 2.90 -8.57 2.82
N ILE A 15 3.34 -7.92 3.89
CA ILE A 15 3.36 -6.44 3.99
C ILE A 15 4.26 -5.85 2.91
N SER A 16 5.44 -6.45 2.68
CA SER A 16 6.37 -6.01 1.64
C SER A 16 5.76 -6.16 0.24
N LEU A 17 5.10 -7.29 -0.04
CA LEU A 17 4.40 -7.53 -1.31
C LEU A 17 3.21 -6.59 -1.50
N ALA A 18 2.48 -6.26 -0.43
CA ALA A 18 1.40 -5.27 -0.50
C ALA A 18 1.94 -3.88 -0.87
N GLY A 19 3.09 -3.49 -0.34
CA GLY A 19 3.79 -2.26 -0.72
C GLY A 19 4.19 -2.24 -2.20
N PHE A 20 4.79 -3.35 -2.68
CA PHE A 20 5.14 -3.51 -4.09
C PHE A 20 3.92 -3.46 -5.00
N LEU A 21 2.86 -4.18 -4.64
CA LEU A 21 1.59 -4.21 -5.36
C LEU A 21 0.95 -2.82 -5.42
N ALA A 22 0.94 -2.09 -4.30
CA ALA A 22 0.42 -0.73 -4.24
C ALA A 22 1.18 0.22 -5.17
N ALA A 23 2.50 0.13 -5.20
CA ALA A 23 3.34 0.89 -6.13
C ALA A 23 3.04 0.50 -7.59
N GLY A 24 2.88 -0.79 -7.88
CA GLY A 24 2.48 -1.29 -9.19
C GLY A 24 1.12 -0.76 -9.65
N ILE A 25 0.11 -0.80 -8.77
CA ILE A 25 -1.23 -0.26 -9.04
C ILE A 25 -1.15 1.25 -9.29
N LEU A 26 -0.40 2.00 -8.47
CA LEU A 26 -0.21 3.44 -8.65
C LEU A 26 0.40 3.76 -10.04
N LEU A 27 1.45 3.04 -10.43
CA LEU A 27 2.09 3.20 -11.74
C LEU A 27 1.13 2.84 -12.88
N ALA A 28 0.36 1.75 -12.73
CA ALA A 28 -0.65 1.36 -13.71
C ALA A 28 -1.72 2.45 -13.88
N LEU A 29 -2.20 3.04 -12.77
CA LEU A 29 -3.16 4.15 -12.82
C LEU A 29 -2.59 5.38 -13.53
N PHE A 30 -1.33 5.73 -13.28
CA PHE A 30 -0.67 6.82 -14.00
C PHE A 30 -0.49 6.51 -15.48
N TYR A 31 -0.14 5.26 -15.83
CA TYR A 31 -0.02 4.83 -17.22
C TYR A 31 -1.36 4.89 -17.96
N ILE A 32 -2.44 4.37 -17.36
CA ILE A 32 -3.79 4.44 -17.91
C ILE A 32 -4.21 5.90 -18.10
N LYS A 33 -3.98 6.75 -17.09
CA LYS A 33 -4.28 8.18 -17.18
C LYS A 33 -3.50 8.88 -18.29
N LYS A 34 -2.21 8.55 -18.45
CA LYS A 34 -1.38 9.09 -19.54
C LYS A 34 -1.99 8.76 -20.90
N ARG A 35 -2.44 7.52 -21.09
CA ARG A 35 -3.02 7.02 -22.35
C ARG A 35 -4.39 7.65 -22.64
N ILE A 36 -5.29 7.69 -21.67
CA ILE A 36 -6.67 8.16 -21.87
C ILE A 36 -6.71 9.69 -22.03
N SER A 37 -5.98 10.43 -21.20
CA SER A 37 -6.07 11.90 -21.17
C SER A 37 -5.02 12.60 -22.04
N HIS A 38 -4.22 11.84 -22.80
CA HIS A 38 -3.10 12.36 -23.59
C HIS A 38 -2.30 13.40 -22.80
N MET A 39 -1.84 13.00 -21.61
CA MET A 39 -1.16 13.90 -20.68
C MET A 39 0.21 14.29 -21.24
N THR A 40 0.34 15.56 -21.65
CA THR A 40 1.61 16.23 -21.95
C THR A 40 2.30 16.66 -20.66
N ALA A 41 3.55 17.14 -20.74
CA ALA A 41 4.29 17.63 -19.58
C ALA A 41 3.51 18.73 -18.82
N ASP A 42 3.02 19.74 -19.54
CA ASP A 42 2.26 20.85 -18.94
C ASP A 42 0.97 20.39 -18.25
N LYS A 43 0.29 19.38 -18.82
CA LYS A 43 -0.93 18.82 -18.21
C LYS A 43 -0.62 18.02 -16.94
N TRP A 44 0.52 17.34 -16.88
CA TRP A 44 0.97 16.66 -15.67
C TRP A 44 1.32 17.66 -14.58
N GLU A 45 2.05 18.72 -14.93
CA GLU A 45 2.40 19.80 -14.00
C GLU A 45 1.14 20.46 -13.41
N LEU A 46 0.20 20.84 -14.28
CA LEU A 46 -1.10 21.38 -13.86
C LEU A 46 -1.88 20.39 -12.98
N TYR A 47 -1.81 19.09 -13.28
CA TYR A 47 -2.49 18.06 -12.49
C TYR A 47 -1.91 17.94 -11.08
N PHE A 48 -0.58 17.90 -10.94
CA PHE A 48 0.08 17.77 -9.64
C PHE A 48 -0.04 19.06 -8.82
N ASN A 49 0.13 20.24 -9.45
CA ASN A 49 -0.02 21.53 -8.78
C ASN A 49 -1.42 21.76 -8.20
N ASN A 50 -2.46 21.24 -8.85
CA ASN A 50 -3.84 21.32 -8.35
C ASN A 50 -4.19 20.25 -7.31
N LEU A 51 -3.32 19.25 -7.08
CA LEU A 51 -3.61 18.16 -6.17
C LEU A 51 -3.10 18.44 -4.76
N SER A 52 -4.03 18.74 -3.84
CA SER A 52 -3.65 18.86 -2.42
C SER A 52 -2.89 17.61 -1.93
N ASN A 53 -1.76 17.83 -1.23
CA ASN A 53 -0.98 16.80 -0.54
C ASN A 53 -1.84 15.82 0.26
N LYS A 54 -2.88 16.31 0.94
CA LYS A 54 -3.83 15.47 1.70
C LYS A 54 -4.55 14.48 0.80
N LYS A 55 -4.97 14.90 -0.39
CA LYS A 55 -5.64 14.03 -1.37
C LYS A 55 -4.68 12.99 -1.96
N ILE A 56 -3.42 13.35 -2.20
CA ILE A 56 -2.40 12.40 -2.68
C ILE A 56 -2.17 11.32 -1.63
N LEU A 57 -1.92 11.71 -0.37
CA LEU A 57 -1.70 10.79 0.74
C LEU A 57 -2.90 9.87 0.97
N PHE A 58 -4.12 10.41 0.95
CA PHE A 58 -5.34 9.63 1.13
C PHE A 58 -5.54 8.60 0.01
N ARG A 59 -5.30 8.99 -1.25
CA ARG A 59 -5.35 8.06 -2.39
C ARG A 59 -4.29 6.96 -2.28
N GLY A 60 -3.06 7.33 -1.89
CA GLY A 60 -1.99 6.35 -1.65
C GLY A 60 -2.37 5.36 -0.54
N PHE A 61 -2.95 5.85 0.55
CA PHE A 61 -3.44 5.01 1.64
C PHE A 61 -4.55 4.05 1.19
N ILE A 62 -5.52 4.52 0.39
CA ILE A 62 -6.57 3.65 -0.17
C ILE A 62 -5.97 2.55 -1.04
N ILE A 63 -5.04 2.90 -1.95
CA ILE A 63 -4.39 1.93 -2.84
C ILE A 63 -3.63 0.89 -2.01
N TYR A 64 -2.90 1.33 -0.97
CA TYR A 64 -2.19 0.44 -0.08
C TYR A 64 -3.13 -0.46 0.73
N ALA A 65 -4.22 0.07 1.28
CA ALA A 65 -5.24 -0.70 2.00
C ALA A 65 -5.91 -1.75 1.09
N ALA A 66 -6.24 -1.39 -0.16
CA ALA A 66 -6.76 -2.34 -1.14
C ALA A 66 -5.74 -3.45 -1.46
N SER A 67 -4.46 -3.10 -1.56
CA SER A 67 -3.38 -4.07 -1.76
C SER A 67 -3.25 -5.02 -0.56
N LEU A 68 -3.34 -4.49 0.67
CA LEU A 68 -3.36 -5.31 1.88
C LEU A 68 -4.57 -6.24 1.95
N CYS A 69 -5.76 -5.83 1.48
CA CYS A 69 -6.91 -6.73 1.40
C CYS A 69 -6.63 -7.91 0.46
N LEU A 70 -6.07 -7.64 -0.73
CA LEU A 70 -5.73 -8.69 -1.71
C LEU A 70 -4.68 -9.65 -1.16
N ILE A 71 -3.60 -9.13 -0.57
CA ILE A 71 -2.58 -9.97 0.07
C ILE A 71 -3.14 -10.68 1.30
N GLY A 72 -4.07 -10.06 2.04
CA GLY A 72 -4.78 -10.66 3.16
C GLY A 72 -5.57 -11.91 2.74
N MET A 73 -6.29 -11.84 1.62
CA MET A 73 -6.97 -13.01 1.04
C MET A 73 -5.98 -14.12 0.65
N LEU A 74 -4.84 -13.76 0.04
CA LEU A 74 -3.78 -14.73 -0.26
C LEU A 74 -3.17 -15.34 1.01
N SER A 75 -2.97 -14.54 2.05
CA SER A 75 -2.45 -15.01 3.33
C SER A 75 -3.39 -16.02 4.00
N PHE A 76 -4.70 -15.83 3.87
CA PHE A 76 -5.70 -16.80 4.35
C PHE A 76 -5.53 -18.15 3.68
N ILE A 77 -5.45 -18.17 2.34
CA ILE A 77 -5.23 -19.40 1.56
C ILE A 77 -3.92 -20.08 1.97
N LEU A 78 -2.85 -19.30 2.17
CA LEU A 78 -1.57 -19.84 2.64
C LEU A 78 -1.71 -20.47 4.03
N PHE A 79 -2.37 -19.79 4.98
CA PHE A 79 -2.58 -20.33 6.32
C PHE A 79 -3.44 -21.61 6.33
N GLU A 80 -4.43 -21.72 5.44
CA GLU A 80 -5.20 -22.96 5.26
C GLU A 80 -4.34 -24.10 4.69
N ILE A 81 -3.55 -23.84 3.65
CA ILE A 81 -2.65 -24.84 3.04
C ILE A 81 -1.62 -25.38 4.04
N PHE A 82 -1.12 -24.52 4.93
CA PHE A 82 -0.19 -24.91 5.99
C PHE A 82 -0.89 -25.46 7.26
N HIS A 83 -2.20 -25.68 7.22
CA HIS A 83 -3.01 -26.25 8.31
C HIS A 83 -2.88 -25.49 9.64
N TYR A 84 -2.90 -24.16 9.61
CA TYR A 84 -2.99 -23.35 10.83
C TYR A 84 -4.44 -23.32 11.36
N GLU A 85 -4.63 -23.69 12.64
CA GLU A 85 -5.96 -23.80 13.28
C GLU A 85 -6.79 -22.51 13.26
N TYR A 86 -6.14 -21.35 13.21
CA TYR A 86 -6.79 -20.03 13.25
C TYR A 86 -6.51 -19.20 12.00
N ALA A 87 -6.49 -19.83 10.82
CA ALA A 87 -6.15 -19.19 9.54
C ALA A 87 -6.94 -17.89 9.28
N TYR A 88 -8.25 -17.90 9.54
CA TYR A 88 -9.10 -16.72 9.37
C TYR A 88 -8.69 -15.57 10.29
N THR A 89 -8.54 -15.84 11.59
CA THR A 89 -8.10 -14.84 12.58
C THR A 89 -6.70 -14.32 12.27
N LEU A 90 -5.79 -15.19 11.81
CA LEU A 90 -4.44 -14.79 11.40
C LEU A 90 -4.46 -13.88 10.17
N SER A 91 -5.35 -14.08 9.21
CA SER A 91 -5.51 -13.17 8.06
C SER A 91 -6.10 -11.82 8.48
N GLN A 92 -7.06 -11.79 9.41
CA GLN A 92 -7.58 -10.53 9.97
C GLN A 92 -6.50 -9.76 10.72
N CYS A 93 -5.72 -10.44 11.57
CA CYS A 93 -4.58 -9.85 12.27
C CYS A 93 -3.53 -9.32 11.30
N PHE A 94 -3.24 -10.03 10.20
CA PHE A 94 -2.36 -9.53 9.14
C PHE A 94 -2.83 -8.19 8.60
N PHE A 95 -4.12 -8.09 8.25
CA PHE A 95 -4.69 -6.85 7.72
C PHE A 95 -4.58 -5.70 8.74
N LEU A 96 -4.96 -5.95 10.00
CA LEU A 96 -4.89 -4.94 11.06
C LEU A 96 -3.46 -4.46 11.31
N ILE A 97 -2.50 -5.38 11.39
CA ILE A 97 -1.08 -5.07 11.58
C ILE A 97 -0.53 -4.31 10.37
N GLY A 98 -0.91 -4.69 9.15
CA GLY A 98 -0.52 -3.98 7.93
C GLY A 98 -1.03 -2.54 7.90
N ILE A 99 -2.27 -2.30 8.34
CA ILE A 99 -2.84 -0.95 8.45
C ILE A 99 -2.15 -0.15 9.56
N LEU A 100 -1.93 -0.77 10.73
CA LEU A 100 -1.21 -0.13 11.84
C LEU A 100 0.20 0.28 11.42
N TYR A 101 0.92 -0.62 10.73
CA TYR A 101 2.24 -0.35 10.17
C TYR A 101 2.20 0.88 9.23
N ALA A 102 1.24 0.95 8.31
CA ALA A 102 1.11 2.10 7.41
C ALA A 102 0.86 3.42 8.15
N ILE A 103 0.04 3.40 9.20
CA ILE A 103 -0.25 4.58 10.02
C ILE A 103 1.01 5.00 10.79
N VAL A 104 1.70 4.07 11.43
CA VAL A 104 2.94 4.35 12.18
C VAL A 104 4.01 4.90 11.24
N GLU A 105 4.18 4.29 10.07
CA GLU A 105 5.14 4.74 9.05
C GLU A 105 4.81 6.16 8.56
N TYR A 106 3.52 6.45 8.33
CA TYR A 106 3.06 7.79 7.97
C TYR A 106 3.34 8.82 9.06
N LEU A 107 3.01 8.51 10.33
CA LEU A 107 3.20 9.43 11.45
C LEU A 107 4.69 9.71 11.70
N THR A 108 5.51 8.65 11.66
CA THR A 108 6.97 8.73 11.86
C THR A 108 7.64 9.56 10.77
N ASN A 109 7.25 9.35 9.52
CA ASN A 109 7.87 10.00 8.37
C ASN A 109 7.10 11.23 7.86
N LYS A 110 6.09 11.70 8.60
CA LYS A 110 5.14 12.74 8.16
C LYS A 110 5.84 13.98 7.60
N LYS A 111 6.83 14.50 8.32
CA LYS A 111 7.57 15.70 7.91
C LYS A 111 8.31 15.48 6.59
N MET A 112 9.06 14.38 6.48
CA MET A 112 9.78 14.00 5.27
C MET A 112 8.83 13.78 4.08
N LEU A 113 7.70 13.12 4.29
CA LEU A 113 6.71 12.85 3.23
C LEU A 113 6.08 14.15 2.73
N LEU A 114 5.71 15.05 3.63
CA LEU A 114 5.17 16.37 3.25
C LEU A 114 6.21 17.21 2.52
N GLU A 115 7.48 17.15 2.91
CA GLU A 115 8.56 17.84 2.19
C GLU A 115 8.74 17.28 0.78
N LYS A 116 8.79 15.95 0.63
CA LYS A 116 8.87 15.30 -0.70
C LYS A 116 7.67 15.66 -1.58
N LEU A 117 6.48 15.71 -1.00
CA LEU A 117 5.26 16.12 -1.71
C LEU A 117 5.27 17.61 -2.10
N ASN A 118 5.77 18.49 -1.24
CA ASN A 118 5.91 19.91 -1.56
C ASN A 118 6.88 20.14 -2.71
N ARG A 119 7.96 19.36 -2.81
CA ARG A 119 8.88 19.40 -3.96
C ARG A 119 8.22 18.98 -5.29
N LEU A 120 7.10 18.25 -5.24
CA LEU A 120 6.32 17.93 -6.45
C LEU A 120 5.40 19.08 -6.90
N HIS A 121 5.24 20.11 -6.07
CA HIS A 121 4.46 21.32 -6.39
C HIS A 121 5.36 22.52 -6.74
N GLN A 122 6.68 22.36 -6.66
CA GLN A 122 7.69 23.36 -7.04
C GLN A 122 8.23 23.05 -8.42
#